data_AF-A0A966NFJ1-F1
#
_entry.id   AF-A0A966NFJ1-F1
#
_cell.length_a   1.000
_cell.length_b   1.000
_cell.length_c   1.000
_cell.angle_alpha   90.00
_cell.angle_beta   90.00
_cell.angle_gamma   90.00
#
_symmetry.space_group_name_H-M   'P 1'
#
loop_
_entity.id
_entity.type
_entity.pdbx_description
1 polymer ?
#
loop_
_entity_poly.entity_id
_entity_poly.type
_entity_poly.pdbx_seq_one_letter_code
_entity_poly.pdbx_strand_id
1 'polypeptide(L)'
;LGGNVEKQAALIETDAAIAEADKKSRIQKLHDEWQGLHDHVVAAGGLHIIGTERHESRRVDNQLRGRSGRQGDPGSSRFYLSLDDALLRIFAGERLKAIMDRLRMPEGEPIEAGMVTRSIESAQRKVEARNFDIRKQLLQYDDVANDQRKEVYRLRNEVLESKDVGELIANLRESYFADLFHEYIPEGSVVEQWDVAGLTQVLASEWGVSVDLQSAIDAAESIETDELLVKVLEAAKNSYDGKVAMVGRESFANFERSVTLYSLDTHWREHLAALDHLRQGIHLRGYAQKDPKQEYRREAFELFARLLDSVKLDVTRTIMVVKIQTAAELEQASESIQEDLADVKGVQYQHADASSADTDESQEAGQPVATQQPMQSGPKVGRNDPCPCGSGKKYKQCHGQLN
;
A
#
# COMPACT_ATOMS: atom_id res chain seq x y z
N LEU A 1 29.11 -29.05 4.01
CA LEU A 1 29.60 -29.05 2.62
C LEU A 1 30.74 -28.05 2.63
N GLY A 2 32.00 -28.50 2.61
CA GLY A 2 33.15 -27.59 2.72
C GLY A 2 32.91 -26.43 1.76
N GLY A 3 32.74 -25.23 2.29
CA GLY A 3 32.31 -24.08 1.50
C GLY A 3 33.23 -23.88 0.29
N ASN A 4 32.75 -23.17 -0.72
CA ASN A 4 33.57 -22.83 -1.87
C ASN A 4 34.80 -22.05 -1.40
N VAL A 5 36.00 -22.62 -1.60
CA VAL A 5 37.28 -21.98 -1.26
C VAL A 5 37.63 -20.81 -2.18
N GLU A 6 36.91 -20.61 -3.28
CA GLU A 6 37.15 -19.51 -4.23
C GLU A 6 37.13 -18.14 -3.57
N LYS A 7 36.27 -17.89 -2.57
CA LYS A 7 36.28 -16.60 -1.84
C LYS A 7 37.53 -16.42 -1.00
N GLN A 8 38.02 -17.50 -0.37
CA GLN A 8 39.25 -17.46 0.43
C GLN A 8 40.48 -17.36 -0.48
N ALA A 9 40.45 -18.03 -1.63
CA ALA A 9 41.47 -17.92 -2.68
C ALA A 9 41.53 -16.50 -3.26
N ALA A 10 40.38 -15.88 -3.55
CA ALA A 10 40.31 -14.51 -4.06
C ALA A 10 40.87 -13.48 -3.06
N LEU A 11 40.60 -13.66 -1.75
CA LEU A 11 41.18 -12.79 -0.71
C LEU A 11 42.71 -12.88 -0.68
N ILE A 12 43.28 -14.09 -0.83
CA ILE A 12 44.72 -14.32 -0.89
C ILE A 12 45.33 -13.75 -2.18
N GLU A 13 44.59 -13.80 -3.28
CA GLU A 13 45.00 -13.24 -4.57
C GLU A 13 45.09 -11.70 -4.51
N THR A 14 44.15 -11.05 -3.83
CA THR A 14 44.11 -9.58 -3.67
C THR A 14 45.07 -9.02 -2.62
N ASP A 15 45.67 -9.85 -1.77
CA ASP A 15 46.57 -9.38 -0.71
C ASP A 15 47.93 -8.95 -1.26
N ALA A 16 48.21 -7.64 -1.23
CA ALA A 16 49.45 -7.06 -1.75
C ALA A 16 50.69 -7.36 -0.87
N ALA A 17 50.50 -7.88 0.34
CA ALA A 17 51.59 -8.22 1.27
C ALA A 17 52.21 -9.60 1.00
N ILE A 18 51.61 -10.41 0.13
CA ILE A 18 52.07 -11.77 -0.19
C ILE A 18 52.75 -11.77 -1.57
N ALA A 19 53.94 -12.35 -1.68
CA ALA A 19 54.60 -12.53 -2.98
C ALA A 19 53.79 -13.46 -3.90
N GLU A 20 53.79 -13.19 -5.21
CA GLU A 20 52.97 -13.94 -6.19
C GLU A 20 53.23 -15.47 -6.21
N ALA A 21 54.47 -15.90 -5.94
CA ALA A 21 54.80 -17.31 -5.81
C ALA A 21 54.18 -17.96 -4.56
N ASP A 22 54.11 -17.21 -3.46
CA ASP A 22 53.54 -17.68 -2.19
C ASP A 22 52.01 -17.68 -2.23
N LYS A 23 51.39 -16.75 -2.98
CA LYS A 23 49.93 -16.76 -3.23
C LYS A 23 49.47 -18.05 -3.89
N LYS A 24 50.14 -18.44 -4.99
CA LYS A 24 49.82 -19.68 -5.72
C LYS A 24 49.99 -20.91 -4.84
N SER A 25 51.07 -20.97 -4.07
CA SER A 25 51.33 -22.08 -3.14
C SER A 25 50.25 -22.19 -2.05
N ARG A 26 49.84 -21.06 -1.46
CA ARG A 26 48.79 -21.01 -0.43
C ARG A 26 47.42 -21.38 -0.98
N ILE A 27 47.06 -20.89 -2.17
CA ILE A 27 45.81 -21.22 -2.85
C ILE A 27 45.76 -22.72 -3.17
N GLN A 28 46.84 -23.27 -3.74
CA GLN A 28 46.91 -24.71 -4.04
C GLN A 28 46.75 -25.55 -2.77
N LYS A 29 47.46 -25.19 -1.70
CA LYS A 29 47.33 -25.88 -0.41
C LYS A 29 45.89 -25.85 0.12
N LEU A 30 45.20 -24.72 0.00
CA LEU A 30 43.79 -24.60 0.39
C LEU A 30 42.87 -25.47 -0.47
N HIS A 31 43.10 -25.54 -1.78
CA HIS A 31 42.35 -26.43 -2.67
C HIS A 31 42.59 -27.90 -2.32
N ASP A 32 43.83 -28.30 -2.05
CA ASP A 32 44.17 -29.68 -1.71
C ASP A 32 43.57 -30.10 -0.36
N GLU A 33 43.68 -29.22 0.66
CA GLU A 33 43.06 -29.43 1.98
C GLU A 33 41.52 -29.51 1.86
N TRP A 34 40.92 -28.63 1.06
CA TRP A 34 39.49 -28.64 0.81
C TRP A 34 39.04 -29.91 0.08
N GLN A 35 39.78 -30.34 -0.95
CA GLN A 35 39.45 -31.56 -1.71
C GLN A 35 39.48 -32.78 -0.80
N GLY A 36 40.51 -32.91 0.05
CA GLY A 36 40.58 -34.00 1.02
C GLY A 36 39.41 -34.02 2.02
N LEU A 37 39.00 -32.84 2.52
CA LEU A 37 37.82 -32.71 3.39
C LEU A 37 36.51 -32.98 2.63
N HIS A 38 36.39 -32.52 1.39
CA HIS A 38 35.23 -32.74 0.54
C HIS A 38 35.04 -34.24 0.29
N ASP A 39 36.08 -34.94 -0.17
CA ASP A 39 36.04 -36.37 -0.45
C ASP A 39 35.70 -37.18 0.82
N HIS A 40 36.23 -36.77 1.98
CA HIS A 40 35.88 -37.39 3.27
C HIS A 40 34.40 -37.23 3.61
N VAL A 41 33.84 -36.03 3.42
CA VAL A 41 32.42 -35.76 3.68
C VAL A 41 31.52 -36.50 2.68
N VAL A 42 31.88 -36.54 1.41
CA VAL A 42 31.18 -37.30 0.36
C VAL A 42 31.18 -38.79 0.70
N ALA A 43 32.33 -39.34 1.07
CA ALA A 43 32.47 -40.74 1.49
C ALA A 43 31.65 -41.07 2.76
N ALA A 44 31.49 -40.10 3.67
CA ALA A 44 30.65 -40.23 4.86
C ALA A 44 29.13 -40.13 4.58
N GLY A 45 28.71 -39.98 3.31
CA GLY A 45 27.31 -39.87 2.91
C GLY A 45 26.79 -38.44 2.80
N GLY A 46 27.69 -37.45 2.89
CA GLY A 46 27.41 -36.04 2.66
C GLY A 46 26.63 -35.35 3.78
N LEU A 47 25.92 -34.28 3.44
CA LEU A 47 25.18 -33.50 4.43
C LEU A 47 23.90 -34.22 4.87
N HIS A 48 23.77 -34.48 6.17
CA HIS A 48 22.53 -34.95 6.78
C HIS A 48 21.72 -33.78 7.34
N ILE A 49 20.48 -33.64 6.89
CA ILE A 49 19.54 -32.63 7.37
C ILE A 49 18.57 -33.28 8.35
N ILE A 50 18.49 -32.72 9.56
CA ILE A 50 17.54 -33.11 10.59
C ILE A 50 16.49 -32.01 10.70
N GLY A 51 15.26 -32.31 10.30
CA GLY A 51 14.10 -31.49 10.63
C GLY A 51 13.56 -31.94 11.98
N THR A 52 13.59 -31.06 12.98
CA THR A 52 13.08 -31.37 14.33
C THR A 52 11.57 -31.38 14.40
N GLU A 53 10.93 -30.64 13.50
CA GLU A 53 9.48 -30.53 13.32
C GLU A 53 9.18 -30.39 11.82
N ARG A 54 7.89 -30.34 11.48
CA ARG A 54 7.43 -29.93 10.14
C ARG A 54 6.73 -28.60 10.17
N HIS A 55 7.05 -27.77 9.19
CA HIS A 55 6.36 -26.50 9.00
C HIS A 55 4.93 -26.74 8.48
N GLU A 56 4.06 -25.76 8.67
CA GLU A 56 2.74 -25.70 8.03
C GLU A 56 2.81 -25.71 6.49
N SER A 57 3.95 -25.29 5.93
CA SER A 57 4.19 -25.15 4.50
C SER A 57 5.26 -26.14 4.09
N ARG A 58 4.91 -27.04 3.17
CA ARG A 58 5.81 -28.04 2.61
C ARG A 58 6.96 -27.38 1.85
N ARG A 59 6.76 -26.16 1.32
CA ARG A 59 7.82 -25.41 0.62
C ARG A 59 9.02 -25.16 1.55
N VAL A 60 8.78 -24.78 2.80
CA VAL A 60 9.84 -24.51 3.79
C VAL A 60 10.58 -25.79 4.17
N ASP A 61 9.84 -26.89 4.38
CA ASP A 61 10.45 -28.21 4.62
C ASP A 61 11.32 -28.66 3.42
N ASN A 62 10.82 -28.45 2.19
CA ASN A 62 11.57 -28.77 0.98
C ASN A 62 12.83 -27.90 0.82
N GLN A 63 12.78 -26.62 1.21
CA GLN A 63 13.95 -25.74 1.23
C GLN A 63 15.00 -26.24 2.22
N LEU A 64 14.60 -26.64 3.43
CA LEU A 64 15.50 -27.21 4.42
C LEU A 64 16.15 -28.50 3.89
N ARG A 65 15.35 -29.41 3.31
CA ARG A 65 15.85 -30.63 2.66
C ARG A 65 16.82 -30.34 1.53
N GLY A 66 16.50 -29.38 0.67
CA GLY A 66 17.31 -28.97 -0.50
C GLY A 66 18.64 -28.29 -0.16
N ARG A 67 18.97 -28.13 1.13
CA ARG A 67 20.32 -27.79 1.57
C ARG A 67 21.29 -28.96 1.44
N SER A 68 20.79 -30.20 1.43
CA SER A 68 21.56 -31.42 1.11
C SER A 68 21.39 -31.84 -0.35
N GLY A 69 22.31 -32.66 -0.86
CA GLY A 69 22.21 -33.27 -2.19
C GLY A 69 22.33 -32.28 -3.36
N ARG A 70 23.03 -31.16 -3.16
CA ARG A 70 23.21 -30.14 -4.20
C ARG A 70 24.20 -30.64 -5.26
N GLN A 71 23.96 -30.29 -6.52
CA GLN A 71 24.84 -30.64 -7.66
C GLN A 71 25.14 -32.14 -7.82
N GLY A 72 24.32 -33.02 -7.24
CA GLY A 72 24.52 -34.47 -7.29
C GLY A 72 25.36 -35.03 -6.14
N ASP A 73 25.80 -34.21 -5.18
CA ASP A 73 26.48 -34.68 -3.97
C ASP A 73 25.61 -35.69 -3.20
N PRO A 74 26.22 -36.67 -2.50
CA PRO A 74 25.51 -37.46 -1.52
C PRO A 74 24.89 -36.57 -0.43
N GLY A 75 23.73 -36.97 0.05
CA GLY A 75 23.05 -36.27 1.12
C GLY A 75 21.81 -37.02 1.56
N SER A 76 21.38 -36.74 2.78
CA SER A 76 20.18 -37.35 3.34
C SER A 76 19.41 -36.36 4.19
N SER A 77 18.11 -36.59 4.32
CA SER A 77 17.25 -35.77 5.18
C SER A 77 16.28 -36.65 5.94
N ARG A 78 16.05 -36.32 7.22
CA ARG A 78 15.07 -36.99 8.07
C ARG A 78 14.34 -35.96 8.91
N PHE A 79 13.02 -36.03 8.89
CA PHE A 79 12.15 -35.18 9.68
C PHE A 79 11.58 -36.00 10.83
N TYR A 80 11.68 -35.46 12.03
CA TYR A 80 11.07 -35.98 13.24
C TYR A 80 9.83 -35.15 13.55
N LEU A 81 8.84 -35.80 14.17
CA LEU A 81 7.62 -35.16 14.63
C LEU A 81 7.23 -35.79 15.97
N SER A 82 6.74 -34.95 16.88
CA SER A 82 6.04 -35.37 18.08
C SER A 82 4.54 -35.13 17.94
N LEU A 83 3.73 -35.94 18.61
CA LEU A 83 2.27 -35.75 18.66
C LEU A 83 1.85 -34.42 19.28
N ASP A 84 2.72 -33.82 20.08
CA ASP A 84 2.49 -32.54 20.75
C ASP A 84 2.87 -31.33 19.87
N ASP A 85 3.44 -31.55 18.69
CA ASP A 85 3.85 -30.49 17.77
C ASP A 85 2.64 -29.71 17.25
N ALA A 86 2.83 -28.41 16.98
CA ALA A 86 1.76 -27.50 16.59
C ALA A 86 0.98 -27.99 15.36
N LEU A 87 1.68 -28.52 14.34
CA LEU A 87 1.07 -29.05 13.12
C LEU A 87 0.08 -30.19 13.41
N LEU A 88 0.48 -31.13 14.28
CA LEU A 88 -0.37 -32.23 14.68
C LEU A 88 -1.45 -31.75 15.64
N ARG A 89 -1.18 -30.84 16.57
CA ARG A 89 -2.22 -30.30 17.47
C ARG A 89 -3.40 -29.66 16.72
N ILE A 90 -3.16 -29.00 15.59
CA ILE A 90 -4.22 -28.33 14.81
C ILE A 90 -5.03 -29.33 13.95
N PHE A 91 -4.43 -30.44 13.49
CA PHE A 91 -5.05 -31.32 12.48
C PHE A 91 -5.17 -32.80 12.88
N ALA A 92 -4.29 -33.27 13.76
CA ALA A 92 -4.42 -34.51 14.51
C ALA A 92 -5.34 -34.25 15.71
N GLY A 93 -6.64 -34.05 15.44
CA GLY A 93 -7.66 -34.01 16.48
C GLY A 93 -7.74 -35.34 17.27
N GLU A 94 -8.86 -35.55 17.97
CA GLU A 94 -9.12 -36.75 18.79
C GLU A 94 -8.89 -38.07 18.04
N ARG A 95 -9.07 -38.08 16.71
CA ARG A 95 -9.04 -39.28 15.88
C ARG A 95 -7.65 -39.90 15.70
N LEU A 96 -6.58 -39.08 15.64
CA LEU A 96 -5.22 -39.63 15.53
C LEU A 96 -4.74 -40.13 16.90
N LYS A 97 -5.04 -39.39 17.97
CA LYS A 97 -4.80 -39.80 19.36
C LYS A 97 -5.51 -41.12 19.69
N ALA A 98 -6.80 -41.24 19.34
CA ALA A 98 -7.57 -42.46 19.56
C ALA A 98 -7.02 -43.69 18.79
N ILE A 99 -6.43 -43.50 17.62
CA ILE A 99 -5.76 -44.59 16.88
C ILE A 99 -4.49 -45.03 17.60
N MET A 100 -3.71 -44.09 18.15
CA MET A 100 -2.49 -44.40 18.88
C MET A 100 -2.77 -45.05 20.24
N ASP A 101 -3.77 -44.56 20.98
CA ASP A 101 -4.23 -45.16 22.24
C ASP A 101 -4.71 -46.60 22.03
N ARG A 102 -5.37 -46.86 20.89
CA ARG A 102 -5.84 -48.20 20.53
C ARG A 102 -4.69 -49.14 20.13
N LEU A 103 -3.63 -48.62 19.53
CA LEU A 103 -2.47 -49.42 19.11
C LEU A 103 -1.51 -49.78 20.26
N ARG A 104 -1.66 -49.17 21.45
CA ARG A 104 -0.78 -49.43 22.63
C ARG A 104 0.70 -49.48 22.27
N MET A 105 1.18 -48.47 21.54
CA MET A 105 2.57 -48.45 21.08
C MET A 105 3.53 -48.30 22.28
N PRO A 106 4.61 -49.10 22.33
CA PRO A 106 5.59 -49.02 23.41
C PRO A 106 6.31 -47.66 23.38
N GLU A 107 6.52 -47.06 24.55
CA GLU A 107 7.26 -45.81 24.70
C GLU A 107 8.72 -46.02 24.27
N GLY A 108 9.23 -45.16 23.39
CA GLY A 108 10.62 -45.17 22.93
C GLY A 108 10.89 -45.83 21.58
N GLU A 109 9.88 -46.42 20.92
CA GLU A 109 10.03 -46.96 19.56
C GLU A 109 9.56 -45.96 18.48
N PRO A 110 10.35 -45.74 17.41
CA PRO A 110 9.96 -44.86 16.32
C PRO A 110 8.82 -45.45 15.48
N ILE A 111 7.81 -44.62 15.20
CA ILE A 111 6.65 -45.02 14.40
C ILE A 111 6.99 -44.84 12.91
N GLU A 112 7.44 -45.90 12.26
CA GLU A 112 7.69 -45.91 10.81
C GLU A 112 6.51 -46.53 10.04
N ALA A 113 5.40 -45.78 9.93
CA ALA A 113 4.22 -46.22 9.19
C ALA A 113 3.94 -45.29 8.00
N GLY A 114 3.92 -45.84 6.77
CA GLY A 114 3.58 -45.08 5.57
C GLY A 114 2.17 -44.45 5.58
N MET A 115 1.27 -44.94 6.45
CA MET A 115 -0.03 -44.32 6.70
C MET A 115 0.10 -43.00 7.49
N VAL A 116 1.02 -42.92 8.45
CA VAL A 116 1.28 -41.73 9.26
C VAL A 116 1.90 -40.63 8.40
N THR A 117 2.90 -40.97 7.58
CA THR A 117 3.51 -40.03 6.63
C THR A 117 2.49 -39.43 5.66
N ARG A 118 1.59 -40.24 5.09
CA ARG A 118 0.51 -39.76 4.20
C ARG A 118 -0.50 -38.87 4.94
N SER A 119 -0.79 -39.19 6.20
CA SER A 119 -1.72 -38.40 7.02
C SER A 119 -1.15 -37.03 7.35
N ILE A 120 0.15 -36.96 7.66
CA ILE A 120 0.88 -35.70 7.89
C ILE A 120 0.91 -34.86 6.61
N GLU A 121 1.18 -35.47 5.45
CA GLU A 121 1.14 -34.77 4.16
C GLU A 121 -0.26 -34.21 3.85
N SER A 122 -1.31 -34.99 4.13
CA SER A 122 -2.70 -34.52 3.97
C SER A 122 -3.01 -33.35 4.91
N ALA A 123 -2.51 -33.38 6.15
CA ALA A 123 -2.65 -32.27 7.09
C ALA A 123 -1.95 -31.00 6.56
N GLN A 124 -0.69 -31.09 6.12
CA GLN A 124 0.03 -29.96 5.52
C GLN A 124 -0.73 -29.37 4.33
N ARG A 125 -1.22 -30.20 3.40
CA ARG A 125 -2.03 -29.73 2.25
C ARG A 125 -3.30 -29.00 2.68
N LYS A 126 -3.96 -29.43 3.77
CA LYS A 126 -5.15 -28.72 4.30
C LYS A 126 -4.78 -27.37 4.93
N VAL A 127 -3.63 -27.28 5.60
CA VAL A 127 -3.15 -25.99 6.15
C VAL A 127 -2.85 -25.02 5.02
N GLU A 128 -2.13 -25.49 4.00
CA GLU A 128 -1.81 -24.71 2.81
C GLU A 128 -3.08 -24.24 2.09
N ALA A 129 -4.07 -25.12 1.90
CA ALA A 129 -5.36 -24.75 1.30
C ALA A 129 -6.10 -23.69 2.13
N ARG A 130 -6.15 -23.85 3.46
CA ARG A 130 -6.76 -22.87 4.36
C ARG A 130 -6.06 -21.50 4.27
N ASN A 131 -4.73 -21.48 4.32
CA ASN A 131 -3.94 -20.25 4.22
C ASN A 131 -4.09 -19.60 2.83
N PHE A 132 -4.16 -20.42 1.79
CA PHE A 132 -4.46 -19.96 0.42
C PHE A 132 -5.84 -19.33 0.33
N ASP A 133 -6.88 -19.94 0.91
CA ASP A 133 -8.24 -19.39 0.91
C ASP A 133 -8.32 -18.05 1.66
N ILE A 134 -7.66 -17.94 2.82
CA ILE A 134 -7.56 -16.68 3.57
C ILE A 134 -6.88 -15.61 2.71
N ARG A 135 -5.73 -15.94 2.10
CA ARG A 135 -5.00 -14.99 1.25
C ARG A 135 -5.79 -14.61 0.00
N LYS A 136 -6.53 -15.56 -0.58
CA LYS A 136 -7.41 -15.31 -1.72
C LYS A 136 -8.55 -14.36 -1.35
N GLN A 137 -9.08 -14.45 -0.13
CA GLN A 137 -10.06 -13.48 0.36
C GLN A 137 -9.44 -12.10 0.55
N LEU A 138 -8.27 -12.00 1.18
CA LEU A 138 -7.55 -10.73 1.35
C LEU A 138 -7.22 -10.07 0.01
N LEU A 139 -6.71 -10.84 -0.95
CA LEU A 139 -6.39 -10.38 -2.30
C LEU A 139 -7.60 -9.76 -3.00
N GLN A 140 -8.80 -10.29 -2.78
CA GLN A 140 -10.01 -9.74 -3.41
C GLN A 140 -10.40 -8.35 -2.89
N TYR A 141 -10.05 -8.02 -1.64
CA TYR A 141 -10.22 -6.65 -1.12
C TYR A 141 -9.14 -5.73 -1.68
N ASP A 142 -7.91 -6.25 -1.77
CA ASP A 142 -6.76 -5.52 -2.32
C ASP A 142 -6.94 -5.23 -3.82
N ASP A 143 -7.56 -6.14 -4.59
CA ASP A 143 -7.85 -5.97 -6.01
C ASP A 143 -8.68 -4.71 -6.28
N VAL A 144 -9.72 -4.45 -5.45
CA VAL A 144 -10.57 -3.26 -5.59
C VAL A 144 -9.77 -1.98 -5.34
N ALA A 145 -8.97 -1.94 -4.27
CA ALA A 145 -8.12 -0.79 -3.97
C ALA A 145 -7.04 -0.60 -5.05
N ASN A 146 -6.49 -1.68 -5.59
CA ASN A 146 -5.48 -1.66 -6.63
C ASN A 146 -6.03 -1.11 -7.96
N ASP A 147 -7.23 -1.53 -8.36
CA ASP A 147 -7.89 -1.02 -9.57
C ASP A 147 -8.16 0.49 -9.46
N GLN A 148 -8.66 0.95 -8.31
CA GLN A 148 -8.85 2.39 -8.04
C GLN A 148 -7.51 3.14 -8.04
N ARG A 149 -6.48 2.58 -7.40
CA ARG A 149 -5.12 3.16 -7.37
C ARG A 149 -4.57 3.34 -8.78
N LYS A 150 -4.73 2.33 -9.66
CA LYS A 150 -4.26 2.42 -11.04
C LYS A 150 -4.92 3.56 -11.79
N GLU A 151 -6.24 3.74 -11.64
CA GLU A 151 -6.94 4.85 -12.31
C GLU A 151 -6.54 6.21 -11.77
N VAL A 152 -6.43 6.36 -10.44
CA VAL A 152 -5.97 7.61 -9.82
C VAL A 152 -4.55 7.94 -10.26
N TYR A 153 -3.65 6.96 -10.27
CA TYR A 153 -2.26 7.19 -10.65
C TYR A 153 -2.11 7.44 -12.16
N ARG A 154 -2.96 6.83 -12.98
CA ARG A 154 -3.04 7.13 -14.41
C ARG A 154 -3.39 8.61 -14.62
N LEU A 155 -4.47 9.08 -14.00
CA LEU A 155 -4.89 10.48 -14.07
C LEU A 155 -3.82 11.42 -13.48
N ARG A 156 -3.24 11.05 -12.34
CA ARG A 156 -2.16 11.82 -11.69
C ARG A 156 -0.95 12.00 -12.59
N ASN A 157 -0.50 10.92 -13.23
CA ASN A 157 0.65 10.95 -14.13
C ASN A 157 0.33 11.73 -15.41
N GLU A 158 -0.88 11.59 -15.94
CA GLU A 158 -1.36 12.38 -17.09
C GLU A 158 -1.31 13.88 -16.78
N VAL A 159 -1.76 14.31 -15.60
CA VAL A 159 -1.66 15.71 -15.14
C VAL A 159 -0.20 16.14 -14.95
N LEU A 160 0.64 15.28 -14.37
CA LEU A 160 2.04 15.59 -14.07
C LEU A 160 2.89 15.76 -15.34
N GLU A 161 2.68 14.91 -16.34
CA GLU A 161 3.41 14.90 -17.60
C GLU A 161 2.87 15.94 -18.60
N SER A 162 1.63 16.38 -18.43
CA SER A 162 0.99 17.37 -19.29
C SER A 162 1.55 18.78 -19.05
N LYS A 163 1.93 19.43 -20.14
CA LYS A 163 2.34 20.85 -20.12
C LYS A 163 1.16 21.78 -19.83
N ASP A 164 -0.02 21.43 -20.31
CA ASP A 164 -1.24 22.19 -20.12
C ASP A 164 -2.39 21.23 -19.82
N VAL A 165 -3.17 21.51 -18.77
CA VAL A 165 -4.34 20.73 -18.34
C VAL A 165 -5.65 21.49 -18.57
N GLY A 166 -5.63 22.56 -19.36
CA GLY A 166 -6.78 23.44 -19.58
C GLY A 166 -8.02 22.72 -20.14
N GLU A 167 -7.86 21.70 -20.98
CA GLU A 167 -8.98 20.88 -21.48
C GLU A 167 -9.62 20.05 -20.35
N LEU A 168 -8.81 19.44 -19.47
CA LEU A 168 -9.29 18.76 -18.28
C LEU A 168 -10.05 19.73 -17.38
N ILE A 169 -9.50 20.91 -17.12
CA ILE A 169 -10.15 21.95 -16.31
C ILE A 169 -11.46 22.42 -16.95
N ALA A 170 -11.50 22.58 -18.27
CA ALA A 170 -12.71 22.95 -19.00
C ALA A 170 -13.81 21.89 -18.82
N ASN A 171 -13.48 20.60 -18.98
CA ASN A 171 -14.41 19.50 -18.77
C ASN A 171 -14.92 19.43 -17.31
N LEU A 172 -14.03 19.59 -16.32
CA LEU A 172 -14.40 19.61 -14.91
C LEU A 172 -15.34 20.78 -14.60
N ARG A 173 -15.03 21.97 -15.11
CA ARG A 173 -15.87 23.16 -14.97
C ARG A 173 -17.23 22.96 -15.62
N GLU A 174 -17.27 22.51 -16.87
CA GLU A 174 -18.52 22.32 -17.60
C GLU A 174 -19.42 21.29 -16.93
N SER A 175 -18.87 20.14 -16.53
CA SER A 175 -19.61 19.14 -15.77
C SER A 175 -20.13 19.70 -14.44
N TYR A 176 -19.29 20.42 -13.69
CA TYR A 176 -19.70 20.97 -12.40
C TYR A 176 -20.81 22.02 -12.53
N PHE A 177 -20.69 22.96 -13.46
CA PHE A 177 -21.71 23.99 -13.65
C PHE A 177 -23.01 23.44 -14.26
N ALA A 178 -22.94 22.35 -15.03
CA ALA A 178 -24.12 21.63 -15.46
C ALA A 178 -24.84 20.96 -14.28
N ASP A 179 -24.10 20.24 -13.43
CA ASP A 179 -24.66 19.63 -12.21
C ASP A 179 -25.30 20.70 -11.30
N LEU A 180 -24.60 21.83 -11.09
CA LEU A 180 -25.10 22.97 -10.32
C LEU A 180 -26.35 23.56 -10.96
N PHE A 181 -26.39 23.71 -12.28
CA PHE A 181 -27.57 24.22 -12.99
C PHE A 181 -28.78 23.30 -12.77
N HIS A 182 -28.59 21.99 -12.90
CA HIS A 182 -29.67 21.00 -12.76
C HIS A 182 -30.18 20.84 -11.33
N GLU A 183 -29.42 21.25 -10.32
CA GLU A 183 -29.89 21.34 -8.92
C GLU A 183 -31.02 22.37 -8.76
N TYR A 184 -30.97 23.49 -9.50
CA TYR A 184 -31.96 24.57 -9.43
C TYR A 184 -32.99 24.53 -10.57
N ILE A 185 -32.61 23.95 -11.72
CA ILE A 185 -33.44 23.80 -12.91
C ILE A 185 -33.39 22.33 -13.35
N PRO A 186 -34.23 21.46 -12.75
CA PRO A 186 -34.21 20.03 -13.05
C PRO A 186 -34.58 19.74 -14.51
N GLU A 187 -33.95 18.72 -15.11
CA GLU A 187 -34.26 18.31 -16.48
C GLU A 187 -35.74 17.91 -16.64
N GLY A 188 -36.37 18.39 -17.71
CA GLY A 188 -37.78 18.10 -18.01
C GLY A 188 -38.79 18.72 -17.04
N SER A 189 -38.36 19.64 -16.17
CA SER A 189 -39.25 20.39 -15.27
C SER A 189 -39.95 21.56 -15.97
N VAL A 190 -41.07 22.00 -15.40
CA VAL A 190 -41.79 23.21 -15.85
C VAL A 190 -41.18 24.46 -15.22
N VAL A 191 -41.31 25.61 -15.90
CA VAL A 191 -40.75 26.90 -15.47
C VAL A 191 -41.11 27.28 -14.02
N GLU A 192 -42.28 26.87 -13.55
CA GLU A 192 -42.75 27.12 -12.18
C GLU A 192 -41.93 26.41 -11.10
N GLN A 193 -41.18 25.36 -11.47
CA GLN A 193 -40.30 24.60 -10.56
C GLN A 193 -38.87 25.13 -10.56
N TRP A 194 -38.55 26.09 -11.43
CA TRP A 194 -37.19 26.62 -11.57
C TRP A 194 -36.88 27.61 -10.44
N ASP A 195 -35.76 27.40 -9.74
CA ASP A 195 -35.24 28.38 -8.79
C ASP A 195 -34.13 29.23 -9.45
N VAL A 196 -34.55 30.08 -10.38
CA VAL A 196 -33.65 30.98 -11.13
C VAL A 196 -32.97 31.98 -10.20
N ALA A 197 -33.71 32.50 -9.22
CA ALA A 197 -33.19 33.47 -8.26
C ALA A 197 -32.09 32.85 -7.38
N GLY A 198 -32.33 31.63 -6.87
CA GLY A 198 -31.33 30.86 -6.13
C GLY A 198 -30.08 30.57 -6.96
N LEU A 199 -30.26 30.11 -8.21
CA LEU A 199 -29.14 29.86 -9.12
C LEU A 199 -28.30 31.12 -9.38
N THR A 200 -28.93 32.23 -9.74
CA THR A 200 -28.23 33.50 -9.97
C THR A 200 -27.50 33.99 -8.72
N GLN A 201 -28.12 33.82 -7.54
CA GLN A 201 -27.49 34.18 -6.27
C GLN A 201 -26.22 33.36 -6.03
N VAL A 202 -26.29 32.03 -6.17
CA VAL A 202 -25.17 31.12 -5.91
C VAL A 202 -24.04 31.34 -6.91
N LEU A 203 -24.36 31.49 -8.20
CA LEU A 203 -23.38 31.83 -9.23
C LEU A 203 -22.62 33.13 -8.88
N ALA A 204 -23.33 34.17 -8.44
CA ALA A 204 -22.70 35.43 -8.09
C ALA A 204 -21.91 35.37 -6.76
N SER A 205 -22.49 34.79 -5.71
CA SER A 205 -21.91 34.86 -4.36
C SER A 205 -20.79 33.85 -4.13
N GLU A 206 -20.95 32.62 -4.63
CA GLU A 206 -19.97 31.55 -4.42
C GLU A 206 -18.94 31.48 -5.54
N TRP A 207 -19.35 31.75 -6.78
CA TRP A 207 -18.50 31.55 -7.97
C TRP A 207 -17.99 32.85 -8.59
N GLY A 208 -18.55 34.00 -8.21
CA GLY A 208 -18.24 35.28 -8.85
C GLY A 208 -18.67 35.37 -10.31
N VAL A 209 -19.58 34.49 -10.74
CA VAL A 209 -20.10 34.42 -12.12
C VAL A 209 -21.42 35.19 -12.16
N SER A 210 -21.44 36.26 -12.96
CA SER A 210 -22.65 37.09 -13.13
C SER A 210 -23.38 36.70 -14.41
N VAL A 211 -24.62 36.23 -14.29
CA VAL A 211 -25.49 35.90 -15.42
C VAL A 211 -26.89 36.41 -15.16
N ASP A 212 -27.42 37.18 -16.11
CA ASP A 212 -28.81 37.63 -16.06
C ASP A 212 -29.73 36.59 -16.73
N LEU A 213 -30.06 35.56 -15.97
CA LEU A 213 -30.95 34.49 -16.40
C LEU A 213 -32.41 34.97 -16.44
N GLN A 214 -32.81 35.87 -15.54
CA GLN A 214 -34.19 36.34 -15.49
C GLN A 214 -34.57 37.17 -16.72
N SER A 215 -33.72 38.10 -17.14
CA SER A 215 -33.98 38.85 -18.39
C SER A 215 -33.95 37.96 -19.62
N ALA A 216 -33.12 36.91 -19.62
CA ALA A 216 -33.15 35.90 -20.68
C ALA A 216 -34.49 35.17 -20.71
N ILE A 217 -35.08 34.91 -19.53
CA ILE A 217 -36.39 34.28 -19.37
C ILE A 217 -37.53 35.15 -19.87
N ASP A 218 -37.55 36.40 -19.43
CA ASP A 218 -38.62 37.34 -19.73
C ASP A 218 -38.64 37.75 -21.22
N ALA A 219 -37.50 37.64 -21.93
CA ALA A 219 -37.36 38.09 -23.31
C ALA A 219 -37.79 37.08 -24.38
N ALA A 220 -37.94 35.79 -24.04
CA ALA A 220 -38.25 34.75 -25.01
C ALA A 220 -39.68 34.21 -24.87
N GLU A 221 -40.34 33.95 -26.00
CA GLU A 221 -41.71 33.41 -26.03
C GLU A 221 -41.77 31.95 -25.55
N SER A 222 -40.68 31.20 -25.73
CA SER A 222 -40.47 29.84 -25.23
C SER A 222 -38.99 29.65 -24.97
N ILE A 223 -38.62 29.08 -23.82
CA ILE A 223 -37.23 28.81 -23.48
C ILE A 223 -37.01 27.33 -23.29
N GLU A 224 -35.97 26.85 -23.95
CA GLU A 224 -35.44 25.54 -23.73
C GLU A 224 -34.39 25.60 -22.60
N THR A 225 -34.46 24.63 -21.69
CA THR A 225 -33.54 24.49 -20.57
C THR A 225 -32.08 24.49 -21.04
N ASP A 226 -31.81 23.87 -22.20
CA ASP A 226 -30.48 23.78 -22.80
C ASP A 226 -29.91 25.15 -23.18
N GLU A 227 -30.74 26.11 -23.61
CA GLU A 227 -30.28 27.47 -23.93
C GLU A 227 -29.82 28.22 -22.67
N LEU A 228 -30.51 28.03 -21.55
CA LEU A 228 -30.11 28.61 -20.26
C LEU A 228 -28.82 27.98 -19.74
N LEU A 229 -28.68 26.66 -19.87
CA LEU A 229 -27.47 25.95 -19.50
C LEU A 229 -26.27 26.49 -20.29
N VAL A 230 -26.40 26.65 -21.61
CA VAL A 230 -25.34 27.23 -22.46
C VAL A 230 -24.93 28.62 -21.97
N LYS A 231 -25.88 29.48 -21.60
CA LYS A 231 -25.56 30.82 -21.06
C LYS A 231 -24.77 30.76 -19.75
N VAL A 232 -25.10 29.84 -18.86
CA VAL A 232 -24.36 29.64 -17.59
C VAL A 232 -22.95 29.14 -17.87
N LEU A 233 -22.80 28.16 -18.75
CA LEU A 233 -21.49 27.60 -19.13
C LEU A 233 -20.60 28.65 -19.83
N GLU A 234 -21.17 29.44 -20.74
CA GLU A 234 -20.45 30.55 -21.39
C GLU A 234 -20.00 31.61 -20.39
N ALA A 235 -20.85 31.98 -19.43
CA ALA A 235 -20.46 32.94 -18.41
C ALA A 235 -19.36 32.42 -17.47
N ALA A 236 -19.45 31.15 -17.06
CA ALA A 236 -18.40 30.50 -16.29
C ALA A 236 -17.08 30.44 -17.07
N LYS A 237 -17.13 30.13 -18.37
CA LYS A 237 -15.98 30.15 -19.27
C LYS A 237 -15.39 31.55 -19.40
N ASN A 238 -16.21 32.58 -19.63
CA ASN A 238 -15.75 33.96 -19.74
C ASN A 238 -15.08 34.46 -18.46
N SER A 239 -15.63 34.10 -17.30
CA SER A 239 -15.03 34.40 -15.99
C SER A 239 -13.66 33.74 -15.84
N TYR A 240 -13.50 32.49 -16.30
CA TYR A 240 -12.22 31.79 -16.30
C TYR A 240 -11.22 32.41 -17.30
N ASP A 241 -11.64 32.64 -18.54
CA ASP A 241 -10.80 33.19 -19.61
C ASP A 241 -10.29 34.59 -19.24
N GLY A 242 -11.10 35.39 -18.56
CA GLY A 242 -10.69 36.69 -18.00
C GLY A 242 -9.54 36.58 -17.00
N LYS A 243 -9.51 35.53 -16.17
CA LYS A 243 -8.39 35.27 -15.24
C LYS A 243 -7.14 34.82 -15.96
N VAL A 244 -7.28 33.90 -16.91
CA VAL A 244 -6.16 33.43 -17.73
C VAL A 244 -5.53 34.59 -18.50
N ALA A 245 -6.34 35.51 -19.03
CA ALA A 245 -5.85 36.69 -19.74
C ALA A 245 -5.12 37.69 -18.84
N MET A 246 -5.51 37.82 -17.56
CA MET A 246 -4.84 38.73 -16.62
C MET A 246 -3.43 38.26 -16.24
N VAL A 247 -3.22 36.96 -16.09
CA VAL A 247 -1.96 36.40 -15.59
C VAL A 247 -1.08 35.83 -16.71
N GLY A 248 -1.68 35.33 -17.79
CA GLY A 248 -1.02 34.62 -18.87
C GLY A 248 -1.17 33.10 -18.75
N ARG A 249 -1.25 32.43 -19.90
CA ARG A 249 -1.56 30.99 -19.98
C ARG A 249 -0.52 30.10 -19.30
N GLU A 250 0.77 30.41 -19.43
CA GLU A 250 1.85 29.57 -18.92
C GLU A 250 1.84 29.47 -17.39
N SER A 251 1.82 30.61 -16.69
CA SER A 251 1.74 30.63 -15.22
C SER A 251 0.42 30.03 -14.73
N PHE A 252 -0.70 30.26 -15.44
CA PHE A 252 -1.99 29.68 -15.10
C PHE A 252 -2.04 28.16 -15.26
N ALA A 253 -1.45 27.60 -16.31
CA ALA A 253 -1.35 26.16 -16.50
C ALA A 253 -0.57 25.47 -15.38
N ASN A 254 0.51 26.08 -14.89
CA ASN A 254 1.28 25.54 -13.76
C ASN A 254 0.47 25.57 -12.44
N PHE A 255 -0.30 26.62 -12.23
CA PHE A 255 -1.21 26.72 -11.08
C PHE A 255 -2.29 25.65 -11.14
N GLU A 256 -2.98 25.50 -12.26
CA GLU A 256 -4.00 24.45 -12.46
C GLU A 256 -3.45 23.05 -12.20
N ARG A 257 -2.25 22.76 -12.72
CA ARG A 257 -1.58 21.48 -12.49
C ARG A 257 -1.32 21.26 -11.00
N SER A 258 -0.81 22.27 -10.30
CA SER A 258 -0.49 22.20 -8.87
C SER A 258 -1.76 21.98 -8.03
N VAL A 259 -2.82 22.75 -8.30
CA VAL A 259 -4.13 22.61 -7.64
C VAL A 259 -4.72 21.22 -7.89
N THR A 260 -4.69 20.73 -9.13
CA THR A 260 -5.24 19.42 -9.50
C THR A 260 -4.51 18.29 -8.78
N LEU A 261 -3.18 18.32 -8.79
CA LEU A 261 -2.36 17.31 -8.11
C LEU A 261 -2.58 17.33 -6.59
N TYR A 262 -2.65 18.52 -5.99
CA TYR A 262 -2.88 18.68 -4.56
C TYR A 262 -4.24 18.13 -4.13
N SER A 263 -5.29 18.48 -4.87
CA SER A 263 -6.65 18.01 -4.61
C SER A 263 -6.75 16.49 -4.77
N LEU A 264 -6.18 15.94 -5.84
CA LEU A 264 -6.16 14.49 -6.09
C LEU A 264 -5.44 13.73 -4.97
N ASP A 265 -4.25 14.17 -4.58
CA ASP A 265 -3.44 13.50 -3.55
C ASP A 265 -4.10 13.60 -2.16
N THR A 266 -4.71 14.74 -1.83
CA THR A 266 -5.40 14.95 -0.55
C THR A 266 -6.62 14.04 -0.42
N HIS A 267 -7.52 14.07 -1.40
CA HIS A 267 -8.73 13.26 -1.34
C HIS A 267 -8.43 11.76 -1.52
N TRP A 268 -7.40 11.38 -2.30
CA TRP A 268 -6.97 9.99 -2.39
C TRP A 268 -6.54 9.42 -1.04
N ARG A 269 -5.80 10.20 -0.24
CA ARG A 269 -5.40 9.81 1.12
C ARG A 269 -6.61 9.60 2.03
N GLU A 270 -7.60 10.49 1.97
CA GLU A 270 -8.85 10.35 2.73
C GLU A 270 -9.65 9.12 2.30
N HIS A 271 -9.71 8.85 0.99
CA HIS A 271 -10.33 7.65 0.45
C HIS A 271 -9.65 6.36 0.92
N LEU A 272 -8.32 6.32 0.96
CA LEU A 272 -7.57 5.17 1.50
C LEU A 272 -7.91 4.93 2.98
N ALA A 273 -8.03 5.98 3.78
CA ALA A 273 -8.46 5.86 5.18
C ALA A 273 -9.90 5.34 5.29
N ALA A 274 -10.81 5.84 4.45
CA ALA A 274 -12.19 5.38 4.39
C ALA A 274 -12.29 3.90 3.98
N LEU A 275 -11.47 3.44 3.02
CA LEU A 275 -11.41 2.03 2.61
C LEU A 275 -10.91 1.12 3.74
N ASP A 276 -9.90 1.52 4.51
CA ASP A 276 -9.44 0.71 5.64
C ASP A 276 -10.51 0.58 6.74
N HIS A 277 -11.19 1.68 7.06
CA HIS A 277 -12.33 1.66 7.98
C HIS A 277 -13.47 0.77 7.47
N LEU A 278 -13.80 0.87 6.18
CA LEU A 278 -14.80 0.02 5.54
C LEU A 278 -14.41 -1.46 5.64
N ARG A 279 -13.14 -1.79 5.38
CA ARG A 279 -12.62 -3.17 5.46
C ARG A 279 -12.72 -3.74 6.87
N GLN A 280 -12.47 -2.94 7.90
CA GLN A 280 -12.61 -3.39 9.30
C GLN A 280 -14.07 -3.66 9.69
N GLY A 281 -15.01 -2.84 9.19
CA GLY A 281 -16.44 -2.95 9.52
C GLY A 281 -17.23 -3.97 8.68
N ILE A 282 -16.76 -4.32 7.48
CA ILE A 282 -17.54 -5.08 6.50
C ILE A 282 -17.98 -6.47 6.98
N HIS A 283 -17.17 -7.10 7.83
CA HIS A 283 -17.44 -8.44 8.35
C HIS A 283 -18.76 -8.50 9.14
N LEU A 284 -19.23 -7.37 9.68
CA LEU A 284 -20.52 -7.30 10.37
C LEU A 284 -21.71 -7.50 9.43
N ARG A 285 -21.57 -7.24 8.12
CA ARG A 285 -22.64 -7.48 7.13
C ARG A 285 -22.91 -8.97 6.90
N GLY A 286 -21.94 -9.83 7.23
CA GLY A 286 -22.12 -11.28 7.20
C GLY A 286 -23.23 -11.75 8.16
N TYR A 287 -23.50 -11.03 9.24
CA TYR A 287 -24.61 -11.34 10.16
C TYR A 287 -25.99 -11.18 9.50
N ALA A 288 -26.09 -10.32 8.48
CA ALA A 288 -27.31 -10.12 7.71
C ALA A 288 -27.43 -11.07 6.50
N GLN A 289 -26.63 -12.14 6.44
CA GLN A 289 -26.58 -13.11 5.32
C GLN A 289 -26.24 -12.48 3.96
N LYS A 290 -25.68 -11.28 3.95
CA LYS A 290 -25.12 -10.66 2.75
C LYS A 290 -23.67 -11.08 2.58
N ASP A 291 -23.22 -11.24 1.34
CA ASP A 291 -21.81 -11.50 1.05
C ASP A 291 -20.98 -10.22 1.34
N PRO A 292 -20.11 -10.22 2.37
CA PRO A 292 -19.31 -9.05 2.74
C PRO A 292 -18.46 -8.52 1.57
N LYS A 293 -17.99 -9.40 0.69
CA LYS A 293 -17.15 -9.02 -0.44
C LYS A 293 -17.91 -8.14 -1.43
N GLN A 294 -19.13 -8.53 -1.78
CA GLN A 294 -19.93 -7.77 -2.76
C GLN A 294 -20.34 -6.42 -2.19
N GLU A 295 -20.71 -6.39 -0.90
CA GLU A 295 -21.02 -5.16 -0.20
C GLU A 295 -19.79 -4.24 -0.11
N TYR A 296 -18.60 -4.78 0.15
CA TYR A 296 -17.35 -4.01 0.13
C TYR A 296 -17.12 -3.39 -1.24
N ARG A 297 -17.22 -4.18 -2.31
CA ARG A 297 -16.99 -3.68 -3.68
C ARG A 297 -17.97 -2.58 -4.05
N ARG A 298 -19.25 -2.72 -3.71
CA ARG A 298 -20.27 -1.71 -3.98
C ARG A 298 -19.96 -0.41 -3.24
N GLU A 299 -19.73 -0.48 -1.93
CA GLU A 299 -19.48 0.72 -1.12
C GLU A 299 -18.13 1.37 -1.41
N ALA A 300 -17.10 0.57 -1.71
CA ALA A 300 -15.82 1.08 -2.18
C ALA A 300 -15.96 1.84 -3.50
N PHE A 301 -16.86 1.41 -4.39
CA PHE A 301 -17.16 2.13 -5.63
C PHE A 301 -17.93 3.44 -5.36
N GLU A 302 -18.90 3.42 -4.45
CA GLU A 302 -19.62 4.65 -4.04
C GLU A 302 -18.66 5.67 -3.39
N LEU A 303 -17.74 5.23 -2.53
CA LEU A 303 -16.70 6.08 -1.95
C LEU A 303 -15.78 6.65 -3.03
N PHE A 304 -15.42 5.84 -4.03
CA PHE A 304 -14.58 6.28 -5.14
C PHE A 304 -15.29 7.32 -6.03
N ALA A 305 -16.58 7.15 -6.31
CA ALA A 305 -17.36 8.15 -7.02
C ALA A 305 -17.39 9.49 -6.26
N ARG A 306 -17.63 9.45 -4.94
CA ARG A 306 -17.58 10.65 -4.09
C ARG A 306 -16.21 11.31 -4.09
N LEU A 307 -15.12 10.53 -4.07
CA LEU A 307 -13.75 11.05 -4.22
C LEU A 307 -13.61 11.87 -5.50
N LEU A 308 -14.06 11.33 -6.65
CA LEU A 308 -13.96 12.03 -7.93
C LEU A 308 -14.80 13.31 -7.95
N ASP A 309 -16.00 13.29 -7.37
CA ASP A 309 -16.84 14.48 -7.25
C ASP A 309 -16.23 15.54 -6.32
N SER A 310 -15.62 15.13 -5.20
CA SER A 310 -14.89 16.02 -4.30
C SER A 310 -13.70 16.69 -4.99
N VAL A 311 -12.91 15.92 -5.75
CA VAL A 311 -11.79 16.46 -6.54
C VAL A 311 -12.31 17.44 -7.60
N LYS A 312 -13.38 17.09 -8.34
CA LYS A 312 -14.02 17.98 -9.32
C LYS A 312 -14.42 19.30 -8.67
N LEU A 313 -15.16 19.26 -7.57
CA LEU A 313 -15.62 20.44 -6.84
C LEU A 313 -14.45 21.29 -6.35
N ASP A 314 -13.47 20.69 -5.68
CA ASP A 314 -12.37 21.40 -5.05
C ASP A 314 -11.44 22.07 -6.08
N VAL A 315 -11.12 21.37 -7.16
CA VAL A 315 -10.34 21.92 -8.29
C VAL A 315 -11.09 23.07 -8.95
N THR A 316 -12.35 22.87 -9.34
CA THR A 316 -13.15 23.91 -10.00
C THR A 316 -13.35 25.11 -9.07
N ARG A 317 -13.66 24.90 -7.79
CA ARG A 317 -13.82 25.97 -6.80
C ARG A 317 -12.56 26.77 -6.62
N THR A 318 -11.42 26.11 -6.41
CA THR A 318 -10.14 26.80 -6.21
C THR A 318 -9.79 27.67 -7.41
N ILE A 319 -9.91 27.14 -8.65
CA ILE A 319 -9.61 27.87 -9.88
C ILE A 319 -10.60 29.03 -10.12
N MET A 320 -11.91 28.79 -9.89
CA MET A 320 -12.95 29.79 -10.16
C MET A 320 -13.04 30.88 -9.10
N VAL A 321 -12.61 30.64 -7.86
CA VAL A 321 -12.70 31.64 -6.78
C VAL A 321 -11.40 32.42 -6.57
N VAL A 322 -10.25 31.88 -7.00
CA VAL A 322 -8.95 32.53 -6.76
C VAL A 322 -8.91 33.98 -7.28
N LYS A 323 -8.49 34.90 -6.41
CA LYS A 323 -8.33 36.33 -6.72
C LYS A 323 -6.85 36.64 -6.80
N ILE A 324 -6.26 36.52 -7.98
CA ILE A 324 -4.86 36.80 -8.22
C ILE A 324 -4.73 37.93 -9.22
N GLN A 325 -3.92 38.93 -8.89
CA GLN A 325 -3.78 40.15 -9.67
C GLN A 325 -2.52 40.13 -10.54
N THR A 326 -1.53 39.31 -10.20
CA THR A 326 -0.25 39.24 -10.92
C THR A 326 0.28 37.81 -11.08
N ALA A 327 1.16 37.59 -12.08
CA ALA A 327 1.82 36.31 -12.29
C ALA A 327 2.72 35.88 -11.12
N ALA A 328 3.38 36.83 -10.46
CA ALA A 328 4.25 36.54 -9.32
C ALA A 328 3.47 36.00 -8.10
N GLU A 329 2.27 36.52 -7.84
CA GLU A 329 1.38 36.00 -6.79
C GLU A 329 0.90 34.57 -7.11
N LEU A 330 0.67 34.26 -8.40
CA LEU A 330 0.26 32.94 -8.84
C LEU A 330 1.39 31.92 -8.69
N GLU A 331 2.61 32.31 -9.04
CA GLU A 331 3.79 31.47 -8.88
C GLU A 331 4.03 31.16 -7.40
N GLN A 332 3.96 32.15 -6.51
CA GLN A 332 4.07 31.94 -5.06
C GLN A 332 3.00 31.00 -4.51
N ALA A 333 1.75 31.14 -4.96
CA ALA A 333 0.67 30.23 -4.56
C ALA A 333 0.91 28.80 -5.08
N SER A 334 1.47 28.66 -6.29
CA SER A 334 1.82 27.34 -6.83
C SER A 334 2.98 26.70 -6.07
N GLU A 335 3.97 27.49 -5.64
CA GLU A 335 5.10 27.03 -4.83
C GLU A 335 4.63 26.57 -3.44
N SER A 336 3.77 27.33 -2.76
CA SER A 336 3.25 26.91 -1.45
C SER A 336 2.44 25.61 -1.54
N ILE A 337 1.64 25.45 -2.60
CA ILE A 337 0.91 24.20 -2.86
C ILE A 337 1.90 23.04 -3.09
N GLN A 338 3.00 23.28 -3.80
CA GLN A 338 4.03 22.27 -4.03
C GLN A 338 4.80 21.89 -2.76
N GLU A 339 5.06 22.84 -1.87
CA GLU A 339 5.63 22.59 -0.54
C GLU A 339 4.69 21.71 0.30
N ASP A 340 3.40 22.05 0.35
CA ASP A 340 2.41 21.23 1.05
C ASP A 340 2.32 19.81 0.44
N LEU A 341 2.38 19.70 -0.89
CA LEU A 341 2.47 18.41 -1.61
C LEU A 341 3.71 17.60 -1.22
N ALA A 342 4.85 18.25 -0.95
CA ALA A 342 6.07 17.58 -0.52
C ALA A 342 5.91 16.97 0.88
N ASP A 343 5.19 17.65 1.77
CA ASP A 343 4.82 17.10 3.08
C ASP A 343 3.84 15.93 2.97
N VAL A 344 2.93 15.96 1.99
CA VAL A 344 2.03 14.82 1.70
C VAL A 344 2.79 13.60 1.16
N LYS A 345 3.89 13.79 0.40
CA LYS A 345 4.70 12.70 -0.18
C LYS A 345 5.42 11.81 0.85
N GLY A 346 5.52 12.22 2.12
CA GLY A 346 6.10 11.41 3.19
C GLY A 346 5.35 10.10 3.48
N VAL A 347 4.14 9.92 2.92
CA VAL A 347 3.28 8.74 3.10
C VAL A 347 3.23 7.89 1.83
N GLN A 348 4.39 7.48 1.30
CA GLN A 348 4.42 6.45 0.24
C GLN A 348 4.10 5.08 0.84
N TYR A 349 2.85 4.64 0.67
CA TYR A 349 2.45 3.26 0.93
C TYR A 349 3.11 2.32 -0.09
N GLN A 350 4.12 1.59 0.35
CA GLN A 350 4.70 0.47 -0.40
C GLN A 350 3.71 -0.70 -0.38
N HIS A 351 2.81 -0.76 -1.36
CA HIS A 351 2.18 -2.03 -1.72
C HIS A 351 3.16 -2.80 -2.61
N ALA A 352 3.63 -3.94 -2.12
CA ALA A 352 4.35 -4.90 -2.94
C ALA A 352 3.42 -5.36 -4.07
N ASP A 353 3.65 -4.86 -5.28
CA ASP A 353 2.98 -5.35 -6.47
C ASP A 353 3.24 -6.86 -6.59
N ALA A 354 2.17 -7.65 -6.68
CA ALA A 354 2.25 -9.10 -6.84
C ALA A 354 2.70 -9.52 -8.26
N SER A 355 3.10 -8.57 -9.11
CA SER A 355 3.56 -8.80 -10.49
C SER A 355 5.07 -9.00 -10.64
N SER A 356 5.84 -8.92 -9.55
CA SER A 356 7.29 -9.21 -9.53
C SER A 356 7.62 -10.40 -8.61
N ALA A 357 6.82 -11.47 -8.71
CA ALA A 357 7.04 -12.72 -7.95
C ALA A 357 7.99 -13.72 -8.64
N ASP A 358 8.75 -13.30 -9.66
CA ASP A 358 9.79 -14.13 -10.30
C ASP A 358 10.98 -13.25 -10.70
N THR A 359 11.82 -12.88 -9.73
CA THR A 359 13.29 -12.78 -9.88
C THR A 359 13.95 -12.48 -8.53
N ASP A 360 14.86 -13.38 -8.13
CA ASP A 360 15.91 -13.29 -7.11
C ASP A 360 15.62 -12.62 -5.75
N GLU A 361 15.21 -13.45 -4.78
CA GLU A 361 15.45 -13.19 -3.35
C GLU A 361 16.86 -13.64 -2.95
N SER A 362 17.79 -12.71 -2.97
CA SER A 362 18.98 -12.77 -2.14
C SER A 362 19.24 -11.42 -1.50
N GLN A 363 18.66 -11.20 -0.31
CA GLN A 363 19.24 -10.50 0.85
C GLN A 363 18.15 -10.21 1.88
N GLU A 364 17.92 -11.14 2.81
CA GLU A 364 17.34 -10.81 4.11
C GLU A 364 18.48 -10.46 5.09
N ALA A 365 18.54 -9.18 5.47
CA ALA A 365 19.08 -8.77 6.77
C ALA A 365 17.93 -8.09 7.50
N GLY A 366 17.36 -8.79 8.48
CA GLY A 366 16.23 -8.31 9.27
C GLY A 366 16.54 -7.01 10.00
N GLN A 367 15.65 -6.02 9.82
CA GLN A 367 15.51 -4.90 10.73
C GLN A 367 14.17 -5.04 11.48
N PRO A 368 14.15 -4.88 12.81
CA PRO A 368 12.91 -4.93 13.56
C PRO A 368 12.07 -3.69 13.29
N VAL A 369 10.76 -3.92 13.16
CA VAL A 369 9.71 -2.91 13.05
C VAL A 369 9.77 -1.99 14.27
N ALA A 370 10.17 -0.75 14.06
CA ALA A 370 10.08 0.30 15.06
C ALA A 370 8.63 0.77 15.17
N THR A 371 7.94 0.35 16.23
CA THR A 371 6.77 1.08 16.74
C THR A 371 7.18 2.53 17.02
N GLN A 372 6.63 3.46 16.24
CA GLN A 372 6.77 4.89 16.49
C GLN A 372 6.10 5.22 17.84
N GLN A 373 6.92 5.40 18.88
CA GLN A 373 6.50 6.07 20.09
C GLN A 373 6.64 7.59 19.88
N PRO A 374 5.74 8.41 20.45
CA PRO A 374 5.84 9.86 20.37
C PRO A 374 7.19 10.33 20.90
N MET A 375 7.86 11.15 20.09
CA MET A 375 9.20 11.68 20.30
C MET A 375 9.24 12.55 21.57
N GLN A 376 9.54 11.94 22.72
CA GLN A 376 9.87 12.68 23.94
C GLN A 376 11.31 13.17 23.84
N SER A 377 11.45 14.46 23.53
CA SER A 377 12.70 15.21 23.58
C SER A 377 13.16 15.36 25.02
N GLY A 378 13.98 14.43 25.50
CA GLY A 378 14.68 14.55 26.78
C GLY A 378 15.69 13.42 27.02
N PRO A 379 16.80 13.67 27.73
CA PRO A 379 17.76 12.63 28.08
C PRO A 379 17.07 11.53 28.91
N LYS A 380 17.29 10.27 28.54
CA LYS A 380 16.78 9.09 29.27
C LYS A 380 17.38 9.07 30.70
N VAL A 381 16.67 9.66 31.66
CA VAL A 381 17.02 9.60 33.09
C VAL A 381 16.48 8.31 33.70
N GLY A 382 17.37 7.51 34.29
CA GLY A 382 17.03 6.29 34.99
C GLY A 382 16.29 6.56 36.29
N ARG A 383 15.50 5.58 36.76
CA ARG A 383 14.59 5.72 37.93
C ARG A 383 15.31 6.16 39.23
N ASN A 384 16.61 5.91 39.36
CA ASN A 384 17.41 6.29 40.52
C ASN A 384 18.35 7.48 40.27
N ASP A 385 18.36 8.06 39.07
CA ASP A 385 19.24 9.17 38.70
C ASP A 385 18.75 10.50 39.30
N PRO A 386 19.63 11.52 39.40
CA PRO A 386 19.22 12.86 39.80
C PRO A 386 18.14 13.39 38.88
N CYS A 387 17.07 13.93 39.45
CA CYS A 387 15.96 14.45 38.66
C CYS A 387 16.41 15.68 37.84
N PRO A 388 16.08 15.76 36.53
CA PRO A 388 16.56 16.84 35.65
C PRO A 388 15.98 18.23 35.96
N CYS A 389 15.04 18.35 36.91
CA CYS A 389 14.52 19.62 37.41
C CYS A 389 15.44 20.33 38.42
N GLY A 390 16.61 19.77 38.73
CA GLY A 390 17.57 20.39 39.67
C GLY A 390 17.18 20.29 41.15
N SER A 391 16.16 19.50 41.50
CA SER A 391 15.63 19.40 42.87
C SER A 391 16.53 18.65 43.86
N GLY A 392 17.66 18.10 43.42
CA GLY A 392 18.57 17.28 44.24
C GLY A 392 18.01 15.91 44.65
N LYS A 393 16.76 15.57 44.26
CA LYS A 393 16.10 14.29 44.57
C LYS A 393 16.26 13.28 43.43
N LYS A 394 16.17 11.98 43.73
CA LYS A 394 16.14 10.90 42.72
C LYS A 394 14.85 11.00 41.90
N TYR A 395 14.90 10.68 40.60
CA TYR A 395 13.77 10.82 39.66
C TYR A 395 12.47 10.18 40.18
N LYS A 396 12.54 8.97 40.75
CA LYS A 396 11.37 8.26 41.35
C LYS A 396 10.69 8.97 42.54
N GLN A 397 11.37 9.93 43.17
CA GLN A 397 10.86 10.70 44.31
C GLN A 397 10.51 12.14 43.91
N CYS A 398 10.44 12.40 42.61
CA CYS A 398 10.10 13.69 42.04
C CYS A 398 9.21 13.47 40.80
N HIS A 399 9.72 13.67 39.59
CA HIS A 399 8.93 13.57 38.35
C HIS A 399 8.51 12.13 37.99
N GLY A 400 9.16 11.12 38.58
CA GLY A 400 8.80 9.71 38.45
C GLY A 400 8.01 9.15 39.64
N GLN A 401 7.45 10.01 40.49
CA GLN A 401 6.60 9.59 41.61
C GLN A 401 5.20 9.28 41.08
N LEU A 402 4.81 8.00 41.13
CA LEU A 402 3.45 7.56 40.84
C LEU A 402 2.64 7.76 42.13
N ASN A 403 1.55 8.54 42.05
CA ASN A 403 0.57 8.66 43.14
C ASN A 403 -0.38 7.47 43.16
#